data_AF-A0A2R6S4X8-F1
#
_entry.id   AF-A0A2R6S4X8-F1
#
_cell.length_a   1.000
_cell.length_b   1.000
_cell.length_c   1.000
_cell.angle_alpha   90.00
_cell.angle_beta   90.00
_cell.angle_gamma   90.00
#
_symmetry.space_group_name_H-M   'P 1'
#
loop_
_entity.id
_entity.type
_entity.pdbx_description
1 polymer ?
#
loop_
_entity_poly.entity_id
_entity_poly.type
_entity_poly.pdbx_seq_one_letter_code
_entity_poly.pdbx_strand_id
1 'polypeptide(L)'
;MDVYLDKNCQTYIPLRSSTNVPVTAMLPMPAVPLPCLRCLDWTSAPPKDIWRLFHLLDVPNLEQVHLNLDISNRRWNTVYANNRVSTMDSDSPVSAHSINTIRFSNLSELEVTCLDVDGLRCALKRMEFPVLKSLRLSQAIEDEIRPSFPPLPTLDSIFREPRLVNLTHFTISHFSLELHAIDMFAYMQSLEVLSIQSCRGVGKIVCALAGSPCGSPLDRPVGARWICPQLEHITLTNCPDAKFRCLKDTIQSRKHFSNSTAEDDQLCRRVIRPLRSIKKIHPQRNSSKAPHGQALPTTPLRAAMGLSAASPNGSFVPGWTPHERMKPKGITKVTVHGCKRISEVELLSLQDEQFGVLNVQWKA
;
A
#
# COMPACT_ATOMS: atom_id res chain seq x y z
N MET A 1 -5.88 -24.19 15.67
CA MET A 1 -6.86 -24.95 14.86
C MET A 1 -6.58 -24.53 13.45
N ASP A 2 -5.83 -25.35 12.73
CA ASP A 2 -5.31 -24.99 11.43
C ASP A 2 -6.30 -25.51 10.39
N VAL A 3 -6.99 -24.60 9.70
CA VAL A 3 -8.00 -24.96 8.70
C VAL A 3 -7.29 -25.05 7.35
N TYR A 4 -7.05 -26.28 6.88
CA TYR A 4 -6.55 -26.53 5.53
C TYR A 4 -7.72 -26.70 4.55
N LEU A 5 -7.73 -25.92 3.47
CA LEU A 5 -8.66 -26.08 2.34
C LEU A 5 -7.90 -26.75 1.18
N ASP A 6 -8.31 -27.98 0.81
CA ASP A 6 -7.66 -28.80 -0.23
C ASP A 6 -8.12 -28.44 -1.66
N LYS A 7 -7.24 -28.64 -2.65
CA LYS A 7 -7.28 -28.13 -4.04
C LYS A 7 -7.97 -29.05 -5.06
N ASN A 8 -8.30 -30.29 -4.73
CA ASN A 8 -8.63 -31.31 -5.73
C ASN A 8 -10.13 -31.64 -5.83
N CYS A 9 -10.91 -30.81 -6.53
CA CYS A 9 -12.20 -31.22 -7.08
C CYS A 9 -12.58 -30.35 -8.30
N GLN A 10 -12.22 -30.79 -9.51
CA GLN A 10 -12.78 -30.27 -10.75
C GLN A 10 -13.15 -31.43 -11.67
N THR A 11 -14.44 -31.79 -11.70
CA THR A 11 -15.04 -32.64 -12.75
C THR A 11 -16.10 -31.81 -13.46
N TYR A 12 -15.93 -31.65 -14.78
CA TYR A 12 -16.79 -30.80 -15.62
C TYR A 12 -17.94 -31.65 -16.19
N ILE A 13 -19.18 -31.30 -15.89
CA ILE A 13 -20.39 -31.93 -16.46
C ILE A 13 -21.16 -30.85 -17.24
N PRO A 14 -21.44 -31.04 -18.55
CA PRO A 14 -22.19 -30.07 -19.33
C PRO A 14 -23.69 -30.13 -18.98
N LEU A 15 -24.30 -28.97 -18.69
CA LEU A 15 -25.72 -28.86 -18.32
C LEU A 15 -26.56 -28.17 -19.41
N ARG A 16 -27.71 -28.78 -19.70
CA ARG A 16 -28.75 -28.34 -20.63
C ARG A 16 -29.52 -27.11 -20.11
N SER A 17 -29.92 -26.24 -21.03
CA SER A 17 -30.71 -25.02 -20.80
C SER A 17 -32.11 -25.32 -20.25
N SER A 18 -32.50 -24.67 -19.15
CA SER A 18 -33.87 -24.75 -18.62
C SER A 18 -34.26 -23.55 -17.75
N THR A 19 -35.39 -22.95 -18.17
CA THR A 19 -36.45 -22.19 -17.49
C THR A 19 -36.14 -21.25 -16.31
N ASN A 20 -36.57 -19.99 -16.47
CA ASN A 20 -36.54 -18.90 -15.50
C ASN A 20 -37.49 -19.19 -14.31
N VAL A 21 -36.93 -19.62 -13.17
CA VAL A 21 -37.63 -19.68 -11.88
C VAL A 21 -37.34 -18.37 -11.12
N PRO A 22 -38.35 -17.69 -10.55
CA PRO A 22 -38.13 -16.47 -9.77
C PRO A 22 -37.21 -16.73 -8.58
N VAL A 23 -36.19 -15.89 -8.43
CA VAL A 23 -35.18 -15.98 -7.37
C VAL A 23 -35.82 -15.58 -6.04
N THR A 24 -36.20 -16.57 -5.23
CA THR A 24 -36.62 -16.35 -3.84
C THR A 24 -35.45 -15.73 -3.08
N ALA A 25 -35.69 -14.58 -2.44
CA ALA A 25 -34.68 -13.87 -1.66
C ALA A 25 -34.12 -14.81 -0.57
N MET A 26 -32.83 -15.17 -0.67
CA MET A 26 -32.15 -15.96 0.35
C MET A 26 -32.04 -15.13 1.63
N LEU A 27 -32.47 -15.70 2.75
CA LEU A 27 -32.25 -15.10 4.07
C LEU A 27 -30.74 -14.96 4.33
N PRO A 28 -30.28 -13.86 4.94
CA PRO A 28 -28.87 -13.66 5.23
C PRO A 28 -28.38 -14.78 6.17
N MET A 29 -27.39 -15.54 5.72
CA MET A 29 -26.75 -16.54 6.58
C MET A 29 -25.95 -15.82 7.67
N PRO A 30 -26.09 -16.20 8.95
CA PRO A 30 -25.27 -15.63 10.00
C PRO A 30 -23.80 -15.99 9.76
N ALA A 31 -22.90 -15.05 10.08
CA ALA A 31 -21.46 -15.32 10.02
C ALA A 31 -21.08 -16.41 11.04
N VAL A 32 -20.16 -17.28 10.67
CA VAL A 32 -19.65 -18.35 11.52
C VAL A 32 -18.61 -17.76 12.48
N PRO A 33 -18.85 -17.77 13.80
CA PRO A 33 -17.92 -17.21 14.77
C PRO A 33 -16.70 -18.12 14.93
N LEU A 34 -15.51 -17.54 14.79
CA LEU A 34 -14.21 -18.18 14.98
C LEU A 34 -13.38 -17.36 15.99
N PRO A 35 -13.80 -17.28 17.27
CA PRO A 35 -13.20 -16.38 18.26
C PRO A 35 -11.76 -16.72 18.62
N CYS A 36 -11.32 -17.96 18.38
CA CYS A 36 -9.95 -18.39 18.70
C CYS A 36 -9.01 -18.33 17.50
N LEU A 37 -9.49 -17.96 16.30
CA LEU A 37 -8.65 -17.90 15.10
C LEU A 37 -7.77 -16.65 15.14
N ARG A 38 -6.45 -16.86 15.27
CA ARG A 38 -5.44 -15.78 15.28
C ARG A 38 -4.63 -15.68 14.01
N CYS A 39 -4.42 -16.80 13.32
CA CYS A 39 -3.64 -16.87 12.09
C CYS A 39 -4.45 -17.61 11.03
N LEU A 40 -4.43 -17.11 9.80
CA LEU A 40 -5.03 -17.73 8.63
C LEU A 40 -4.00 -17.80 7.51
N ASP A 41 -3.71 -19.01 7.02
CA ASP A 41 -2.95 -19.23 5.79
C ASP A 41 -3.90 -19.75 4.71
N TRP A 42 -3.96 -19.05 3.58
CA TRP A 42 -4.78 -19.43 2.44
C TRP A 42 -3.96 -19.51 1.16
N THR A 43 -3.74 -20.75 0.71
CA THR A 43 -3.12 -21.02 -0.59
C THR A 43 -4.13 -21.00 -1.74
N SER A 44 -3.72 -20.51 -2.91
CA SER A 44 -4.59 -20.39 -4.10
C SER A 44 -5.87 -19.59 -3.85
N ALA A 45 -5.75 -18.49 -3.10
CA ALA A 45 -6.89 -17.64 -2.78
C ALA A 45 -7.38 -16.90 -4.05
N PRO A 46 -8.67 -17.00 -4.43
CA PRO A 46 -9.21 -16.34 -5.62
C PRO A 46 -9.30 -14.84 -5.37
N PRO A 47 -8.46 -14.00 -6.01
CA PRO A 47 -8.24 -12.61 -5.57
C PRO A 47 -9.52 -11.79 -5.47
N LYS A 48 -10.43 -11.92 -6.45
CA LYS A 48 -11.68 -11.15 -6.52
C LYS A 48 -12.71 -11.52 -5.45
N ASP A 49 -12.57 -12.69 -4.84
CA ASP A 49 -13.59 -13.27 -3.96
C ASP A 49 -13.11 -13.44 -2.51
N ILE A 50 -11.86 -13.09 -2.18
CA ILE A 50 -11.29 -13.27 -0.81
C ILE A 50 -12.16 -12.60 0.26
N TRP A 51 -12.59 -11.37 0.01
CA TRP A 51 -13.44 -10.60 0.94
C TRP A 51 -14.76 -11.33 1.29
N ARG A 52 -15.24 -12.22 0.42
CA ARG A 52 -16.48 -12.98 0.66
C ARG A 52 -16.31 -13.98 1.78
N LEU A 53 -15.14 -14.64 1.86
CA LEU A 53 -14.85 -15.55 2.96
C LEU A 53 -15.02 -14.83 4.29
N PHE A 54 -14.43 -13.65 4.42
CA PHE A 54 -14.51 -12.85 5.64
C PHE A 54 -15.87 -12.18 5.88
N HIS A 55 -16.80 -12.25 4.92
CA HIS A 55 -18.20 -11.90 5.18
C HIS A 55 -18.96 -13.07 5.83
N LEU A 56 -18.52 -14.31 5.55
CA LEU A 56 -19.10 -15.53 6.10
C LEU A 56 -18.47 -15.92 7.45
N LEU A 57 -17.32 -15.34 7.80
CA LEU A 57 -16.59 -15.63 9.03
C LEU A 57 -16.57 -14.40 9.94
N ASP A 58 -16.90 -14.60 11.22
CA ASP A 58 -16.64 -13.61 12.27
C ASP A 58 -15.34 -13.97 12.99
N VAL A 59 -14.29 -13.20 12.73
CA VAL A 59 -12.90 -13.48 13.12
C VAL A 59 -12.32 -12.32 13.96
N PRO A 60 -12.86 -12.06 15.15
CA PRO A 60 -12.55 -10.85 15.91
C PRO A 60 -11.09 -10.81 16.38
N ASN A 61 -10.43 -11.95 16.57
CA ASN A 61 -9.08 -12.06 17.11
C ASN A 61 -8.01 -12.43 16.05
N LEU A 62 -8.32 -12.20 14.76
CA LEU A 62 -7.36 -12.48 13.69
C LEU A 62 -6.22 -11.45 13.71
N GLU A 63 -5.00 -11.93 13.95
CA GLU A 63 -3.77 -11.15 14.10
C GLU A 63 -2.88 -11.25 12.85
N GLN A 64 -2.89 -12.41 12.18
CA GLN A 64 -2.01 -12.72 11.05
C GLN A 64 -2.77 -13.33 9.88
N VAL A 65 -2.48 -12.88 8.66
CA VAL A 65 -3.06 -13.41 7.41
C VAL A 65 -1.97 -13.60 6.38
N HIS A 66 -1.84 -14.82 5.86
CA HIS A 66 -0.96 -15.17 4.75
C HIS A 66 -1.82 -15.59 3.56
N LEU A 67 -1.70 -14.86 2.44
CA LEU A 67 -2.46 -15.10 1.22
C LEU A 67 -1.51 -15.42 0.08
N ASN A 68 -1.63 -16.63 -0.48
CA ASN A 68 -1.04 -16.93 -1.77
C ASN A 68 -2.14 -16.80 -2.83
N LEU A 69 -2.22 -15.62 -3.43
CA LEU A 69 -3.20 -15.25 -4.44
C LEU A 69 -2.99 -16.06 -5.71
N ASP A 70 -4.09 -16.63 -6.21
CA ASP A 70 -4.11 -17.29 -7.51
C ASP A 70 -4.18 -16.26 -8.66
N ILE A 71 -4.31 -16.73 -9.90
CA ILE A 71 -4.46 -15.85 -11.06
C ILE A 71 -5.75 -15.02 -10.97
N SER A 72 -5.70 -13.76 -11.43
CA SER A 72 -6.76 -12.75 -11.25
C SER A 72 -8.11 -13.07 -11.88
N ASN A 73 -8.15 -13.99 -12.85
CA ASN A 73 -9.38 -14.49 -13.45
C ASN A 73 -10.01 -15.65 -12.67
N ARG A 74 -9.29 -16.25 -11.71
CA ARG A 74 -9.81 -17.35 -10.89
C ARG A 74 -10.86 -16.84 -9.92
N ARG A 75 -12.00 -17.54 -9.94
CA ARG A 75 -13.15 -17.26 -9.08
C ARG A 75 -13.39 -18.42 -8.14
N TRP A 76 -14.08 -18.15 -7.04
CA TRP A 76 -14.59 -19.20 -6.17
C TRP A 76 -15.77 -19.90 -6.85
N ASN A 77 -15.66 -21.22 -7.07
CA ASN A 77 -16.78 -22.04 -7.51
C ASN A 77 -17.82 -22.13 -6.40
N THR A 78 -19.06 -21.73 -6.69
CA THR A 78 -20.19 -21.94 -5.77
C THR A 78 -20.96 -23.17 -6.22
N VAL A 79 -21.10 -24.14 -5.32
CA VAL A 79 -21.93 -25.33 -5.53
C VAL A 79 -23.28 -25.07 -4.87
N TYR A 80 -24.35 -25.05 -5.67
CA TYR A 80 -25.70 -24.88 -5.18
C TYR A 80 -26.32 -26.23 -4.80
N ALA A 81 -27.39 -26.21 -3.99
CA ALA A 81 -28.08 -27.42 -3.51
C ALA A 81 -28.59 -28.36 -4.62
N ASN A 82 -28.73 -27.87 -5.86
CA ASN A 82 -29.07 -28.65 -7.05
C ASN A 82 -27.84 -29.23 -7.78
N ASN A 83 -26.68 -29.28 -7.13
CA ASN A 83 -25.38 -29.64 -7.68
C ASN A 83 -24.96 -28.84 -8.93
N ARG A 84 -25.58 -27.68 -9.18
CA ARG A 84 -25.08 -26.77 -10.22
C ARG A 84 -23.84 -26.08 -9.67
N VAL A 85 -22.74 -26.21 -10.41
CA VAL A 85 -21.57 -25.38 -10.22
C VAL A 85 -21.77 -24.15 -11.09
N SER A 86 -21.86 -22.98 -10.48
CA SER A 86 -21.82 -21.73 -11.24
C SER A 86 -20.60 -20.94 -10.80
N THR A 87 -19.80 -20.58 -11.80
CA THR A 87 -18.87 -19.46 -11.69
C THR A 87 -19.73 -18.23 -11.50
N MET A 88 -19.58 -17.57 -10.35
CA MET A 88 -20.32 -16.35 -10.08
C MET A 88 -19.85 -15.25 -11.02
N ASP A 89 -20.48 -15.15 -12.17
CA ASP A 89 -20.45 -13.95 -12.99
C ASP A 89 -21.23 -12.83 -12.29
N SER A 90 -21.05 -11.62 -12.81
CA SER A 90 -21.40 -10.30 -12.28
C SER A 90 -22.79 -10.14 -11.65
N ASP A 91 -23.73 -11.05 -11.93
CA ASP A 91 -25.14 -10.99 -11.55
C ASP A 91 -25.49 -11.73 -10.25
N SER A 92 -24.48 -12.16 -9.47
CA SER A 92 -24.72 -12.77 -8.16
C SER A 92 -25.54 -11.83 -7.24
N PRO A 93 -26.59 -12.31 -6.54
CA PRO A 93 -27.46 -11.46 -5.69
C PRO A 93 -26.72 -10.77 -4.54
N VAL A 94 -25.46 -11.15 -4.25
CA VAL A 94 -24.57 -10.49 -3.28
C VAL A 94 -23.90 -9.23 -3.89
N SER A 95 -24.04 -8.97 -5.19
CA SER A 95 -23.16 -8.06 -5.94
C SER A 95 -23.48 -6.57 -5.85
N ALA A 96 -24.67 -6.14 -5.42
CA ALA A 96 -25.12 -4.78 -5.74
C ALA A 96 -25.45 -3.82 -4.57
N HIS A 97 -25.77 -4.27 -3.34
CA HIS A 97 -26.46 -3.36 -2.40
C HIS A 97 -25.85 -3.18 -1.00
N SER A 98 -24.76 -3.87 -0.66
CA SER A 98 -24.00 -3.54 0.57
C SER A 98 -22.53 -3.86 0.36
N ILE A 99 -21.77 -2.87 -0.12
CA ILE A 99 -20.30 -2.94 -0.12
C ILE A 99 -19.84 -2.75 1.34
N ASN A 100 -20.15 -3.73 2.18
CA ASN A 100 -19.62 -3.78 3.52
C ASN A 100 -18.13 -4.03 3.40
N THR A 101 -17.38 -3.06 3.90
CA THR A 101 -15.92 -3.13 3.91
C THR A 101 -15.54 -4.04 5.06
N ILE A 102 -14.75 -5.07 4.77
CA ILE A 102 -14.29 -5.98 5.81
C ILE A 102 -13.20 -5.27 6.61
N ARG A 103 -13.47 -5.01 7.88
CA ARG A 103 -12.53 -4.32 8.76
C ARG A 103 -11.86 -5.30 9.69
N PHE A 104 -10.54 -5.40 9.61
CA PHE A 104 -9.74 -6.24 10.49
C PHE A 104 -9.18 -5.44 11.66
N SER A 105 -9.93 -5.37 12.76
CA SER A 105 -9.57 -4.52 13.91
C SER A 105 -8.30 -4.94 14.64
N ASN A 106 -7.90 -6.22 14.57
CA ASN A 106 -6.76 -6.78 15.29
C ASN A 106 -5.64 -7.32 14.38
N LEU A 107 -5.79 -7.23 13.05
CA LEU A 107 -4.79 -7.77 12.13
C LEU A 107 -3.53 -6.89 12.10
N SER A 108 -2.45 -7.41 12.66
CA SER A 108 -1.16 -6.74 12.74
C SER A 108 -0.18 -7.16 11.65
N GLU A 109 -0.33 -8.35 11.07
CA GLU A 109 0.58 -8.90 10.06
C GLU A 109 -0.18 -9.39 8.83
N LEU A 110 0.27 -8.95 7.66
CA LEU A 110 -0.30 -9.34 6.37
C LEU A 110 0.83 -9.73 5.40
N GLU A 111 0.80 -10.96 4.95
CA GLU A 111 1.67 -11.47 3.89
C GLU A 111 0.85 -11.82 2.66
N VAL A 112 1.24 -11.28 1.51
CA VAL A 112 0.56 -11.51 0.24
C VAL A 112 1.58 -11.88 -0.83
N THR A 113 1.45 -13.09 -1.32
CA THR A 113 2.16 -13.57 -2.51
C THR A 113 1.20 -13.59 -3.67
N CYS A 114 1.55 -13.00 -4.81
CA CYS A 114 0.70 -12.99 -6.00
C CYS A 114 1.33 -13.69 -7.21
N LEU A 115 0.52 -14.39 -8.00
CA LEU A 115 0.90 -14.92 -9.31
C LEU A 115 0.86 -13.83 -10.40
N ASP A 116 -0.04 -12.85 -10.26
CA ASP A 116 -0.10 -11.69 -11.15
C ASP A 116 -0.53 -10.41 -10.41
N VAL A 117 -0.19 -9.29 -11.05
CA VAL A 117 -0.36 -7.94 -10.52
C VAL A 117 -1.83 -7.53 -10.40
N ASP A 118 -2.67 -7.99 -11.31
CA ASP A 118 -4.10 -7.64 -11.32
C ASP A 118 -4.84 -8.36 -10.19
N GLY A 119 -4.37 -9.55 -9.81
CA GLY A 119 -4.83 -10.27 -8.63
C GLY A 119 -4.59 -9.43 -7.37
N LEU A 120 -3.37 -8.92 -7.21
CA LEU A 120 -3.01 -8.06 -6.08
C LEU A 120 -3.87 -6.78 -6.01
N ARG A 121 -4.14 -6.13 -7.16
CA ARG A 121 -4.96 -4.91 -7.24
C ARG A 121 -6.41 -5.10 -6.79
N CYS A 122 -6.98 -6.28 -6.97
CA CYS A 122 -8.38 -6.51 -6.62
C CYS A 122 -8.58 -7.17 -5.25
N ALA A 123 -7.59 -7.89 -4.74
CA ALA A 123 -7.70 -8.69 -3.52
C ALA A 123 -8.07 -7.87 -2.27
N LEU A 124 -7.40 -6.74 -2.04
CA LEU A 124 -7.44 -6.03 -0.76
C LEU A 124 -8.28 -4.74 -0.80
N LYS A 125 -8.82 -4.36 -1.96
CA LYS A 125 -9.64 -3.15 -2.17
C LYS A 125 -10.90 -3.06 -1.30
N ARG A 126 -11.38 -4.19 -0.79
CA ARG A 126 -12.60 -4.27 0.04
C ARG A 126 -12.30 -4.50 1.52
N MET A 127 -11.03 -4.38 1.90
CA MET A 127 -10.55 -4.66 3.25
C MET A 127 -9.89 -3.41 3.87
N GLU A 128 -10.01 -3.27 5.18
CA GLU A 128 -9.37 -2.24 5.98
C GLU A 128 -8.51 -2.85 7.07
N PHE A 129 -7.31 -2.31 7.23
CA PHE A 129 -6.28 -2.82 8.16
C PHE A 129 -5.81 -1.70 9.11
N PRO A 130 -6.66 -1.22 10.03
CA PRO A 130 -6.37 -0.05 10.87
C PRO A 130 -5.14 -0.22 11.78
N VAL A 131 -4.80 -1.44 12.19
CA VAL A 131 -3.70 -1.72 13.14
C VAL A 131 -2.53 -2.49 12.50
N LEU A 132 -2.44 -2.49 11.17
CA LEU A 132 -1.41 -3.23 10.44
C LEU A 132 -0.01 -2.68 10.75
N LYS A 133 0.88 -3.55 11.24
CA LYS A 133 2.27 -3.22 11.61
C LYS A 133 3.28 -3.82 10.63
N SER A 134 3.00 -5.01 10.09
CA SER A 134 3.87 -5.73 9.18
C SER A 134 3.14 -6.05 7.88
N LEU A 135 3.74 -5.67 6.75
CA LEU A 135 3.25 -5.97 5.42
C LEU A 135 4.36 -6.59 4.58
N ARG A 136 4.08 -7.75 3.99
CA ARG A 136 4.93 -8.39 3.00
C ARG A 136 4.18 -8.54 1.68
N LEU A 137 4.77 -8.02 0.60
CA LEU A 137 4.28 -8.18 -0.76
C LEU A 137 5.32 -8.92 -1.59
N SER A 138 4.95 -10.08 -2.13
CA SER A 138 5.82 -10.92 -2.93
C SER A 138 5.16 -11.26 -4.25
N GLN A 139 5.93 -11.26 -5.33
CA GLN A 139 5.51 -11.88 -6.59
C GLN A 139 6.08 -13.31 -6.63
N ALA A 140 5.21 -14.29 -6.85
CA ALA A 140 5.63 -15.67 -7.07
C ALA A 140 6.42 -15.77 -8.39
N ILE A 141 7.52 -16.54 -8.34
CA ILE A 141 8.33 -16.88 -9.49
C ILE A 141 7.95 -18.31 -9.90
N GLU A 142 7.15 -18.44 -10.95
CA GLU A 142 6.80 -19.76 -11.51
C GLU A 142 7.89 -20.30 -12.45
N ASP A 143 8.67 -19.40 -13.08
CA ASP A 143 9.73 -19.78 -14.04
C ASP A 143 10.94 -18.85 -13.94
N GLU A 144 12.15 -19.43 -13.90
CA GLU A 144 13.44 -18.69 -13.96
C GLU A 144 13.63 -17.92 -15.28
N ILE A 145 12.80 -18.19 -16.29
CA ILE A 145 12.97 -17.69 -17.66
C ILE A 145 12.41 -16.28 -17.83
N ARG A 146 11.60 -15.74 -16.89
CA ARG A 146 10.99 -14.41 -17.09
C ARG A 146 12.06 -13.30 -17.10
N PRO A 147 12.23 -12.57 -18.22
CA PRO A 147 13.33 -11.62 -18.37
C PRO A 147 13.17 -10.34 -17.53
N SER A 148 11.95 -10.05 -17.07
CA SER A 148 11.59 -8.84 -16.32
C SER A 148 10.62 -9.11 -15.18
N PHE A 149 10.86 -8.48 -14.04
CA PHE A 149 9.88 -8.41 -12.95
C PHE A 149 8.72 -7.49 -13.31
N PRO A 150 7.48 -7.81 -12.87
CA PRO A 150 6.35 -6.92 -13.06
C PRO A 150 6.51 -5.62 -12.26
N PRO A 151 5.94 -4.50 -12.73
CA PRO A 151 5.94 -3.26 -11.96
C PRO A 151 5.09 -3.41 -10.69
N LEU A 152 5.59 -2.89 -9.58
CA LEU A 152 4.82 -2.81 -8.33
C LEU A 152 3.62 -1.86 -8.51
N PRO A 153 2.38 -2.28 -8.20
CA PRO A 153 1.24 -1.37 -8.20
C PRO A 153 1.34 -0.28 -7.15
N THR A 154 0.66 0.85 -7.38
CA THR A 154 0.52 1.89 -6.35
C THR A 154 -0.30 1.37 -5.17
N LEU A 155 -0.05 1.86 -3.94
CA LEU A 155 -0.84 1.45 -2.78
C LEU A 155 -2.33 1.74 -2.96
N ASP A 156 -2.67 2.88 -3.57
CA ASP A 156 -4.06 3.26 -3.87
C ASP A 156 -4.76 2.25 -4.79
N SER A 157 -4.00 1.50 -5.59
CA SER A 157 -4.52 0.44 -6.44
C SER A 157 -4.65 -0.92 -5.74
N ILE A 158 -3.91 -1.15 -4.65
CA ILE A 158 -3.94 -2.40 -3.87
C ILE A 158 -4.95 -2.28 -2.73
N PHE A 159 -4.84 -1.20 -1.95
CA PHE A 159 -5.56 -0.95 -0.72
C PHE A 159 -6.69 0.05 -0.93
N ARG A 160 -7.72 -0.07 -0.08
CA ARG A 160 -8.75 0.96 0.05
C ARG A 160 -8.22 2.21 0.74
N GLU A 161 -7.45 2.01 1.81
CA GLU A 161 -6.82 3.06 2.61
C GLU A 161 -5.29 2.91 2.47
N PRO A 162 -4.64 3.69 1.59
CA PRO A 162 -3.24 3.53 1.23
C PRO A 162 -2.26 4.04 2.28
N ARG A 163 -2.72 4.80 3.28
CA ARG A 163 -1.80 5.49 4.21
C ARG A 163 -1.06 4.57 5.18
N LEU A 164 -1.65 3.41 5.52
CA LEU A 164 -1.03 2.40 6.39
C LEU A 164 -0.26 3.01 7.57
N VAL A 165 -0.91 3.90 8.32
CA VAL A 165 -0.26 4.81 9.29
C VAL A 165 0.52 4.11 10.40
N ASN A 166 0.18 2.86 10.71
CA ASN A 166 0.80 2.05 11.76
C ASN A 166 1.86 1.07 11.24
N LEU A 167 2.15 1.10 9.93
CA LEU A 167 3.06 0.17 9.31
C LEU A 167 4.50 0.50 9.70
N THR A 168 5.13 -0.40 10.46
CA THR A 168 6.52 -0.29 10.89
C THR A 168 7.46 -1.19 10.10
N HIS A 169 6.97 -2.31 9.57
CA HIS A 169 7.75 -3.29 8.82
C HIS A 169 7.16 -3.48 7.42
N PHE A 170 7.99 -3.27 6.39
CA PHE A 170 7.59 -3.48 5.01
C PHE A 170 8.63 -4.31 4.27
N THR A 171 8.17 -5.43 3.71
CA THR A 171 8.99 -6.31 2.87
C THR A 171 8.39 -6.37 1.48
N ILE A 172 9.24 -6.20 0.47
CA ILE A 172 8.86 -6.31 -0.93
C ILE A 172 9.82 -7.23 -1.68
N SER A 173 9.26 -8.16 -2.45
CA SER A 173 10.04 -9.18 -3.13
C SER A 173 9.60 -9.37 -4.59
N HIS A 174 10.57 -9.47 -5.50
CA HIS A 174 10.37 -9.84 -6.91
C HIS A 174 9.53 -8.87 -7.77
N PHE A 175 9.59 -7.57 -7.45
CA PHE A 175 8.98 -6.50 -8.25
C PHE A 175 10.00 -5.57 -8.91
N SER A 176 9.58 -4.90 -9.98
CA SER A 176 10.24 -3.72 -10.52
C SER A 176 9.73 -2.45 -9.82
N LEU A 177 10.64 -1.70 -9.19
CA LEU A 177 10.37 -0.48 -8.45
C LEU A 177 10.60 0.74 -9.35
N GLU A 178 9.52 1.32 -9.83
CA GLU A 178 9.53 2.55 -10.62
C GLU A 178 9.44 3.79 -9.73
N LEU A 179 9.47 4.99 -10.35
CA LEU A 179 9.48 6.25 -9.60
C LEU A 179 8.22 6.46 -8.75
N HIS A 180 7.05 5.94 -9.15
CA HIS A 180 5.83 6.05 -8.33
C HIS A 180 5.90 5.24 -7.03
N ALA A 181 6.82 4.27 -6.91
CA ALA A 181 7.02 3.57 -5.64
C ALA A 181 7.53 4.53 -4.55
N ILE A 182 8.20 5.63 -4.94
CA ILE A 182 8.61 6.71 -4.02
C ILE A 182 7.39 7.34 -3.34
N ASP A 183 6.31 7.59 -4.09
CA ASP A 183 5.07 8.13 -3.55
C ASP A 183 4.40 7.15 -2.58
N MET A 184 4.47 5.85 -2.89
CA MET A 184 4.03 4.78 -1.98
C MET A 184 4.77 4.87 -0.62
N PHE A 185 6.10 4.97 -0.62
CA PHE A 185 6.87 5.07 0.63
C PHE A 185 6.58 6.36 1.39
N ALA A 186 6.19 7.44 0.69
CA ALA A 186 5.83 8.70 1.32
C ALA A 186 4.53 8.63 2.15
N TYR A 187 3.72 7.59 1.96
CA TYR A 187 2.56 7.30 2.81
C TYR A 187 2.94 6.61 4.13
N MET A 188 4.05 5.84 4.15
CA MET A 188 4.46 5.01 5.29
C MET A 188 5.34 5.79 6.29
N GLN A 189 4.76 6.79 6.95
CA GLN A 189 5.53 7.69 7.84
C GLN A 189 6.15 6.97 9.05
N SER A 190 5.49 5.93 9.55
CA SER A 190 5.92 5.12 10.71
C SER A 190 6.86 3.96 10.35
N LEU A 191 7.30 3.86 9.09
CA LEU A 191 8.13 2.74 8.65
C LEU A 191 9.51 2.78 9.30
N GLU A 192 9.84 1.75 10.07
CA GLU A 192 11.10 1.56 10.79
C GLU A 192 12.03 0.58 10.07
N VAL A 193 11.45 -0.45 9.44
CA VAL A 193 12.18 -1.54 8.78
C VAL A 193 11.73 -1.71 7.33
N LEU A 194 12.68 -1.56 6.41
CA LEU A 194 12.48 -1.78 4.99
C LEU A 194 13.34 -2.95 4.50
N SER A 195 12.69 -3.97 3.94
CA SER A 195 13.34 -5.13 3.32
C SER A 195 12.98 -5.21 1.84
N ILE A 196 13.98 -5.20 0.96
CA ILE A 196 13.80 -5.29 -0.48
C ILE A 196 14.58 -6.50 -0.99
N GLN A 197 13.89 -7.43 -1.64
CA GLN A 197 14.46 -8.72 -2.05
C GLN A 197 14.25 -8.97 -3.54
N SER A 198 15.33 -9.22 -4.27
CA SER A 198 15.30 -9.58 -5.68
C SER A 198 14.49 -8.62 -6.54
N CYS A 199 14.48 -7.33 -6.19
CA CYS A 199 13.78 -6.27 -6.91
C CYS A 199 14.71 -5.55 -7.89
N ARG A 200 14.14 -4.93 -8.93
CA ARG A 200 14.85 -3.97 -9.80
C ARG A 200 14.43 -2.54 -9.47
N GLY A 201 15.27 -1.57 -9.80
CA GLY A 201 14.99 -0.14 -9.57
C GLY A 201 15.29 0.33 -8.13
N VAL A 202 15.85 -0.56 -7.31
CA VAL A 202 16.17 -0.33 -5.89
C VAL A 202 17.13 0.83 -5.70
N GLY A 203 18.07 1.04 -6.62
CA GLY A 203 19.04 2.14 -6.51
C GLY A 203 18.37 3.52 -6.49
N LYS A 204 17.26 3.70 -7.23
CA LYS A 204 16.49 4.96 -7.26
C LYS A 204 15.72 5.16 -5.96
N ILE A 205 15.13 4.09 -5.43
CA ILE A 205 14.41 4.11 -4.15
C ILE A 205 15.35 4.47 -3.01
N VAL A 206 16.49 3.79 -2.92
CA VAL A 206 17.50 4.08 -1.89
C VAL A 206 17.96 5.53 -2.00
N CYS A 207 18.28 6.05 -3.19
CA CYS A 207 18.58 7.48 -3.36
C CYS A 207 17.46 8.40 -2.86
N ALA A 208 16.20 8.08 -3.14
CA ALA A 208 15.07 8.91 -2.73
C ALA A 208 14.91 8.94 -1.20
N LEU A 209 15.26 7.86 -0.49
CA LEU A 209 15.27 7.81 0.99
C LEU A 209 16.28 8.77 1.60
N ALA A 210 17.31 9.18 0.85
CA ALA A 210 18.19 10.24 1.28
C ALA A 210 17.40 11.53 1.48
N GLY A 211 16.36 11.81 0.68
CA GLY A 211 15.61 13.09 0.66
C GLY A 211 16.15 14.13 -0.32
N SER A 212 17.18 13.79 -1.11
CA SER A 212 17.69 14.58 -2.23
C SER A 212 18.24 13.64 -3.30
N PRO A 213 18.41 14.11 -4.56
CA PRO A 213 19.12 13.36 -5.57
C PRO A 213 20.52 12.97 -5.08
N CYS A 214 20.92 11.73 -5.35
CA CYS A 214 22.28 11.26 -5.04
C CYS A 214 23.32 12.12 -5.75
N GLY A 215 24.40 12.47 -5.05
CA GLY A 215 25.50 13.27 -5.60
C GLY A 215 25.27 14.78 -5.70
N SER A 216 24.11 15.29 -5.27
CA SER A 216 23.99 16.72 -5.00
C SER A 216 24.86 17.08 -3.79
N PRO A 217 25.58 18.22 -3.80
CA PRO A 217 26.27 18.72 -2.61
C PRO A 217 25.27 18.84 -1.45
N LEU A 218 25.77 18.67 -0.21
CA LEU A 218 24.97 18.60 1.01
C LEU A 218 24.13 19.87 1.29
N ASP A 219 24.32 20.93 0.51
CA ASP A 219 23.51 22.14 0.50
C ASP A 219 22.09 21.84 0.00
N ARG A 220 21.28 21.28 0.89
CA ARG A 220 19.90 20.96 0.56
C ARG A 220 19.04 22.20 0.45
N PRO A 221 18.07 22.17 -0.48
CA PRO A 221 17.00 23.16 -0.47
C PRO A 221 16.22 23.03 0.84
N VAL A 222 16.08 24.15 1.53
CA VAL A 222 15.21 24.33 2.70
C VAL A 222 13.81 23.79 2.36
N GLY A 223 13.42 22.70 3.01
CA GLY A 223 12.10 22.07 2.82
C GLY A 223 12.05 20.73 2.09
N ALA A 224 13.18 20.02 1.99
CA ALA A 224 13.17 18.62 1.55
C ALA A 224 12.17 17.78 2.37
N ARG A 225 11.31 17.03 1.68
CA ARG A 225 10.37 16.08 2.28
C ARG A 225 11.07 14.75 2.47
N TRP A 226 11.20 14.31 3.72
CA TRP A 226 11.76 13.01 4.04
C TRP A 226 10.75 11.89 3.75
N ILE A 227 11.26 10.82 3.14
CA ILE A 227 10.52 9.59 2.90
C ILE A 227 10.88 8.63 4.02
N CYS A 228 9.88 7.99 4.63
CA CYS A 228 10.03 7.12 5.79
C CYS A 228 10.92 7.75 6.88
N PRO A 229 10.48 8.85 7.52
CA PRO A 229 11.28 9.57 8.51
C PRO A 229 11.66 8.69 9.71
N GLN A 230 10.87 7.67 10.06
CA GLN A 230 11.19 6.73 11.14
C GLN A 230 12.10 5.56 10.74
N LEU A 231 12.54 5.49 9.47
CA LEU A 231 13.34 4.36 8.99
C LEU A 231 14.69 4.29 9.72
N GLU A 232 14.97 3.13 10.29
CA GLU A 232 16.20 2.81 11.03
C GLU A 232 16.94 1.61 10.42
N HIS A 233 16.20 0.67 9.82
CA HIS A 233 16.76 -0.59 9.33
C HIS A 233 16.52 -0.78 7.82
N ILE A 234 17.58 -1.08 7.08
CA ILE A 234 17.52 -1.38 5.64
C ILE A 234 18.10 -2.77 5.36
N THR A 235 17.32 -3.63 4.72
CA THR A 235 17.76 -4.93 4.22
C THR A 235 17.64 -4.96 2.70
N LEU A 236 18.75 -5.23 2.00
CA LEU A 236 18.82 -5.40 0.56
C LEU A 236 19.27 -6.82 0.24
N THR A 237 18.49 -7.58 -0.52
CA THR A 237 18.83 -8.95 -0.90
C THR A 237 18.74 -9.12 -2.40
N ASN A 238 19.80 -9.62 -3.05
CA ASN A 238 19.84 -9.94 -4.47
C ASN A 238 19.34 -8.82 -5.40
N CYS A 239 19.58 -7.55 -5.04
CA CYS A 239 19.14 -6.38 -5.79
C CYS A 239 20.23 -5.96 -6.81
N PRO A 240 20.09 -6.24 -8.11
CA PRO A 240 21.17 -6.08 -9.09
C PRO A 240 21.58 -4.63 -9.34
N ASP A 241 20.69 -3.66 -9.07
CA ASP A 241 20.93 -2.24 -9.30
C ASP A 241 21.18 -1.42 -8.02
N ALA A 242 21.17 -2.05 -6.84
CA ALA A 242 21.52 -1.40 -5.58
C ALA A 242 22.99 -0.98 -5.59
N LYS A 243 23.27 0.32 -5.47
CA LYS A 243 24.64 0.86 -5.50
C LYS A 243 25.07 1.29 -4.11
N PHE A 244 26.33 1.02 -3.75
CA PHE A 244 26.88 1.43 -2.46
C PHE A 244 26.78 2.95 -2.22
N ARG A 245 27.11 3.75 -3.25
CA ARG A 245 26.99 5.22 -3.17
C ARG A 245 25.61 5.69 -2.70
N CYS A 246 24.54 5.12 -3.23
CA CYS A 246 23.17 5.52 -2.86
C CYS A 246 22.89 5.23 -1.38
N LEU A 247 23.33 4.07 -0.91
CA LEU A 247 23.17 3.64 0.47
C LEU A 247 23.99 4.54 1.42
N LYS A 248 25.25 4.79 1.08
CA LYS A 248 26.14 5.70 1.82
C LYS A 248 25.56 7.11 1.93
N ASP A 249 25.15 7.70 0.80
CA ASP A 249 24.57 9.06 0.75
C ASP A 249 23.30 9.15 1.61
N THR A 250 22.48 8.09 1.61
CA THR A 250 21.25 8.01 2.43
C THR A 250 21.57 8.01 3.91
N ILE A 251 22.52 7.19 4.34
CA ILE A 251 22.92 7.07 5.75
C ILE A 251 23.54 8.38 6.24
N GLN A 252 24.48 8.96 5.47
CA GLN A 252 25.11 10.23 5.81
C GLN A 252 24.09 11.37 5.91
N SER A 253 23.19 11.47 4.93
CA SER A 253 22.12 12.48 4.96
C SER A 253 21.26 12.31 6.21
N ARG A 254 20.77 11.10 6.49
CA ARG A 254 19.88 10.88 7.64
C ARG A 254 20.57 11.15 8.97
N LYS A 255 21.85 10.76 9.12
CA LYS A 255 22.63 11.04 10.33
C LYS A 255 22.89 12.52 10.55
N HIS A 256 23.28 13.25 9.49
CA HIS A 256 23.51 14.69 9.57
C HIS A 256 22.25 15.40 10.10
N PHE A 257 21.09 15.04 9.54
CA PHE A 257 19.83 15.64 9.94
C PHE A 257 19.30 15.11 11.27
N SER A 258 19.60 13.87 11.69
CA SER A 258 19.20 13.37 13.01
C SER A 258 19.92 14.09 14.15
N ASN A 259 21.16 14.55 13.92
CA ASN A 259 22.00 15.19 14.93
C ASN A 259 21.85 16.71 15.00
N SER A 260 21.29 17.36 13.95
CA SER A 260 21.07 18.81 13.96
C SER A 260 20.17 19.22 15.13
N THR A 261 20.65 20.13 15.98
CA THR A 261 19.94 20.60 17.17
C THR A 261 18.78 21.51 16.77
N ALA A 262 17.77 21.64 17.65
CA ALA A 262 16.55 22.41 17.37
C ALA A 262 16.80 23.91 17.05
N GLU A 263 18.00 24.44 17.32
CA GLU A 263 18.36 25.82 16.99
C GLU A 263 18.52 26.04 15.48
N ASP A 264 19.02 25.05 14.75
CA ASP A 264 19.21 25.11 13.30
C ASP A 264 17.86 25.07 12.55
N ASP A 265 16.87 24.38 13.14
CA ASP A 265 15.51 24.29 12.63
C ASP A 265 14.76 25.64 12.64
N GLN A 266 15.14 26.59 13.51
CA GLN A 266 14.52 27.92 13.52
C GLN A 266 14.85 28.73 12.26
N LEU A 267 16.04 28.56 11.69
CA LEU A 267 16.43 29.25 10.46
C LEU A 267 15.63 28.72 9.26
N CYS A 268 15.38 27.41 9.20
CA CYS A 268 14.56 26.79 8.16
C CYS A 268 13.07 27.17 8.25
N ARG A 269 12.54 27.42 9.45
CA ARG A 269 11.13 27.84 9.64
C ARG A 269 10.87 29.29 9.25
N ARG A 270 11.84 30.20 9.40
CA ARG A 270 11.65 31.64 9.15
C ARG A 270 11.48 32.03 7.68
N VAL A 271 11.77 31.13 6.73
CA VAL A 271 11.72 31.42 5.28
C VAL A 271 10.35 31.13 4.66
N ILE A 272 9.48 30.35 5.31
CA ILE A 272 8.10 30.17 4.84
C ILE A 272 7.26 31.34 5.34
N ARG A 273 7.46 32.53 4.76
CA ARG A 273 6.43 33.57 4.83
C ARG A 273 5.20 32.98 4.17
N PRO A 274 4.04 32.89 4.85
CA PRO A 274 2.81 32.47 4.20
C PRO A 274 2.65 33.36 2.97
N LEU A 275 2.58 32.74 1.79
CA LEU A 275 2.28 33.43 0.53
C LEU A 275 1.07 34.30 0.82
N ARG A 276 1.30 35.62 0.96
CA ARG A 276 0.24 36.61 1.16
C ARG A 276 -0.80 36.27 0.11
N SER A 277 -2.01 35.95 0.56
CA SER A 277 -3.11 35.54 -0.31
C SER A 277 -3.05 36.36 -1.59
N ILE A 278 -2.81 35.70 -2.72
CA ILE A 278 -2.83 36.35 -4.02
C ILE A 278 -4.18 37.04 -4.08
N LYS A 279 -4.17 38.39 -4.00
CA LYS A 279 -5.38 39.19 -4.05
C LYS A 279 -6.15 38.70 -5.27
N LYS A 280 -7.38 38.22 -5.05
CA LYS A 280 -8.30 37.77 -6.10
C LYS A 280 -8.21 38.74 -7.27
N ILE A 281 -7.52 38.34 -8.35
CA ILE A 281 -7.57 39.06 -9.61
C ILE A 281 -9.02 38.87 -10.06
N HIS A 282 -9.83 39.91 -9.90
CA HIS A 282 -11.19 39.92 -10.39
C HIS A 282 -11.14 39.68 -11.91
N PRO A 283 -11.79 38.63 -12.43
CA PRO A 283 -11.96 38.50 -13.86
C PRO A 283 -12.77 39.71 -14.33
N GLN A 284 -12.14 40.55 -15.15
CA GLN A 284 -12.76 41.72 -15.75
C GLN A 284 -13.88 41.20 -16.67
N ARG A 285 -15.11 41.34 -16.18
CA ARG A 285 -16.34 40.89 -16.82
C ARG A 285 -16.60 41.80 -18.03
N ASN A 286 -16.09 41.41 -19.19
CA ASN A 286 -16.47 42.02 -20.45
C ASN A 286 -17.93 41.67 -20.74
N SER A 287 -18.79 42.66 -20.47
CA SER A 287 -20.21 42.69 -20.76
C SER A 287 -20.42 42.87 -22.27
N SER A 288 -20.63 41.78 -23.00
CA SER A 288 -21.31 41.79 -24.30
C SER A 288 -22.81 41.56 -24.09
N LYS A 289 -23.58 42.59 -24.39
CA LYS A 289 -25.05 42.62 -24.47
C LYS A 289 -25.55 41.79 -25.67
N ALA A 290 -26.57 40.96 -25.50
CA ALA A 290 -27.61 40.67 -26.51
C ALA A 290 -28.71 39.75 -25.92
N PRO A 291 -29.94 39.75 -26.48
CA PRO A 291 -31.18 39.68 -25.70
C PRO A 291 -32.05 38.44 -25.92
N HIS A 292 -33.02 38.29 -25.00
CA HIS A 292 -34.35 37.68 -25.11
C HIS A 292 -34.51 36.24 -25.62
N GLY A 293 -35.02 35.37 -24.73
CA GLY A 293 -35.62 34.10 -25.14
C GLY A 293 -36.09 33.22 -23.97
N GLN A 294 -37.25 33.59 -23.41
CA GLN A 294 -38.29 32.74 -22.79
C GLN A 294 -37.97 31.82 -21.58
N ALA A 295 -38.88 31.94 -20.61
CA ALA A 295 -38.87 31.35 -19.29
C ALA A 295 -39.50 29.95 -19.23
N LEU A 296 -39.03 29.13 -18.29
CA LEU A 296 -39.78 28.03 -17.68
C LEU A 296 -39.57 28.05 -16.16
N PRO A 297 -40.59 27.74 -15.34
CA PRO A 297 -40.55 27.93 -13.90
C PRO A 297 -39.98 26.68 -13.21
N THR A 298 -38.88 26.86 -12.46
CA THR A 298 -38.41 25.89 -11.47
C THR A 298 -38.74 26.38 -10.07
N THR A 299 -39.44 25.52 -9.34
CA THR A 299 -39.88 25.64 -7.96
C THR A 299 -38.71 25.78 -6.99
N PRO A 300 -38.79 26.63 -5.94
CA PRO A 300 -37.76 26.74 -4.93
C PRO A 300 -38.10 25.84 -3.73
N LEU A 301 -37.21 24.91 -3.39
CA LEU A 301 -37.22 24.26 -2.09
C LEU A 301 -35.93 24.59 -1.33
N ARG A 302 -36.11 25.53 -0.39
CA ARG A 302 -35.29 25.83 0.79
C ARG A 302 -34.76 24.54 1.43
N ALA A 303 -33.45 24.39 1.61
CA ALA A 303 -32.60 25.02 2.63
C ALA A 303 -32.55 24.24 3.95
N ALA A 304 -31.33 24.16 4.47
CA ALA A 304 -30.92 23.81 5.83
C ALA A 304 -30.85 22.32 6.19
N MET A 305 -29.65 21.75 6.11
CA MET A 305 -29.00 21.13 7.26
C MET A 305 -27.50 20.85 6.99
N GLY A 306 -26.64 21.32 7.89
CA GLY A 306 -25.32 20.74 8.15
C GLY A 306 -24.20 21.06 7.16
N LEU A 307 -23.71 22.30 7.18
CA LEU A 307 -22.37 22.62 6.68
C LEU A 307 -21.32 21.93 7.57
N SER A 308 -20.84 20.77 7.12
CA SER A 308 -19.47 20.33 7.38
C SER A 308 -18.92 19.76 6.07
N ALA A 309 -18.68 20.68 5.13
CA ALA A 309 -18.01 20.37 3.88
C ALA A 309 -16.51 20.16 4.18
N ALA A 310 -16.18 18.98 4.70
CA ALA A 310 -14.84 18.43 4.55
C ALA A 310 -14.53 18.32 3.05
N SER A 311 -13.28 18.61 2.68
CA SER A 311 -12.78 18.49 1.31
C SER A 311 -13.17 17.12 0.72
N PRO A 312 -13.70 17.02 -0.52
CA PRO A 312 -14.12 15.76 -1.12
C PRO A 312 -12.96 14.75 -1.32
N ASN A 313 -11.70 15.19 -1.16
CA ASN A 313 -10.50 14.35 -1.18
C ASN A 313 -9.64 14.50 0.09
N GLY A 314 -10.14 15.17 1.12
CA GLY A 314 -9.45 15.33 2.40
C GLY A 314 -9.95 14.32 3.41
N SER A 315 -9.70 13.03 3.17
CA SER A 315 -9.90 12.04 4.23
C SER A 315 -8.94 12.39 5.36
N PHE A 316 -9.46 12.91 6.47
CA PHE A 316 -8.68 13.10 7.69
C PHE A 316 -8.53 11.71 8.32
N VAL A 317 -7.41 11.02 8.08
CA VAL A 317 -7.04 9.90 8.96
C VAL A 317 -6.44 10.51 10.21
N PRO A 318 -7.02 10.23 11.40
CA PRO A 318 -6.45 10.66 12.66
C PRO A 318 -4.97 10.26 12.73
N GLY A 319 -4.11 11.22 13.08
CA GLY A 319 -2.66 11.01 13.17
C GLY A 319 -1.88 11.12 11.86
N TRP A 320 -2.52 11.32 10.70
CA TRP A 320 -1.80 11.55 9.44
C TRP A 320 -1.71 13.04 9.12
N THR A 321 -0.48 13.56 9.16
CA THR A 321 -0.17 14.96 8.89
C THR A 321 0.76 15.06 7.67
N PRO A 322 0.21 15.14 6.44
CA PRO A 322 1.02 15.07 5.21
C PRO A 322 2.02 16.23 5.06
N HIS A 323 1.78 17.32 5.79
CA HIS A 323 2.61 18.53 5.79
C HIS A 323 3.51 18.64 7.01
N GLU A 324 3.40 17.71 7.97
CA GLU A 324 4.27 17.73 9.13
C GLU A 324 5.67 17.30 8.68
N ARG A 325 6.62 18.22 8.88
CA ARG A 325 8.03 17.95 8.61
C ARG A 325 8.57 17.14 9.78
N MET A 326 8.63 15.83 9.59
CA MET A 326 9.26 14.94 10.54
C MET A 326 10.78 14.96 10.33
N LYS A 327 11.52 15.05 11.43
CA LYS A 327 12.97 14.88 11.45
C LYS A 327 13.29 13.40 11.17
N PRO A 328 14.20 13.07 10.23
CA PRO A 328 14.54 11.69 9.96
C PRO A 328 15.37 11.11 11.10
N LYS A 329 15.16 9.82 11.39
CA LYS A 329 16.07 9.04 12.22
C LYS A 329 17.29 8.56 11.43
N GLY A 330 18.41 8.40 12.12
CA GLY A 330 19.61 7.78 11.56
C GLY A 330 19.38 6.29 11.26
N ILE A 331 20.06 5.76 10.25
CA ILE A 331 20.04 4.33 9.95
C ILE A 331 21.00 3.63 10.90
N THR A 332 20.49 2.72 11.72
CA THR A 332 21.25 2.00 12.77
C THR A 332 21.64 0.59 12.33
N LYS A 333 20.89 -0.01 11.40
CA LYS A 333 21.14 -1.36 10.90
C LYS A 333 21.06 -1.44 9.38
N VAL A 334 22.06 -2.09 8.79
CA VAL A 334 22.13 -2.35 7.35
C VAL A 334 22.47 -3.83 7.14
N THR A 335 21.68 -4.50 6.30
CA THR A 335 21.94 -5.88 5.89
C THR A 335 21.95 -5.94 4.37
N VAL A 336 23.02 -6.48 3.79
CA VAL A 336 23.13 -6.69 2.34
C VAL A 336 23.49 -8.15 2.08
N HIS A 337 22.72 -8.78 1.18
CA HIS A 337 22.93 -10.15 0.74
C HIS A 337 22.95 -10.21 -0.78
N GLY A 338 24.00 -10.77 -1.39
CA GLY A 338 24.07 -11.05 -2.84
C GLY A 338 23.90 -9.84 -3.78
N CYS A 339 24.12 -8.61 -3.32
CA CYS A 339 23.99 -7.40 -4.16
C CYS A 339 25.32 -7.08 -4.85
N LYS A 340 25.48 -7.50 -6.11
CA LYS A 340 26.74 -7.44 -6.90
C LYS A 340 27.43 -6.07 -7.01
N ARG A 341 26.71 -4.98 -6.75
CA ARG A 341 27.20 -3.58 -6.88
C ARG A 341 27.53 -2.93 -5.52
N ILE A 342 27.61 -3.74 -4.48
CA ILE A 342 28.05 -3.37 -3.14
C ILE A 342 29.08 -4.43 -2.77
N SER A 343 30.33 -4.04 -2.57
CA SER A 343 31.34 -4.97 -2.05
C SER A 343 31.22 -5.09 -0.53
N GLU A 344 31.73 -6.19 0.02
CA GLU A 344 31.82 -6.39 1.47
C GLU A 344 32.62 -5.26 2.16
N VAL A 345 33.76 -4.89 1.57
CA VAL A 345 34.65 -3.83 2.09
C VAL A 345 33.92 -2.49 2.15
N GLU A 346 33.22 -2.12 1.08
CA GLU A 346 32.40 -0.91 1.06
C GLU A 346 31.32 -0.95 2.13
N LEU A 347 30.61 -2.07 2.25
CA LEU A 347 29.54 -2.19 3.24
C LEU A 347 30.07 -2.07 4.68
N LEU A 348 31.16 -2.76 5.01
CA LEU A 348 31.78 -2.72 6.33
C LEU A 348 32.31 -1.33 6.68
N SER A 349 32.71 -0.50 5.70
CA SER A 349 33.09 0.90 5.94
C SER A 349 31.96 1.76 6.54
N LEU A 350 30.69 1.31 6.46
CA LEU A 350 29.58 2.00 7.11
C LEU A 350 29.57 1.85 8.63
N GLN A 351 30.39 0.97 9.21
CA GLN A 351 30.57 0.87 10.66
C GLN A 351 31.41 2.00 11.24
N ASP A 352 32.11 2.78 10.40
CA ASP A 352 32.89 3.92 10.88
C ASP A 352 32.02 4.88 11.69
N GLU A 353 32.62 5.47 12.72
CA GLU A 353 31.92 6.42 13.61
C GLU A 353 31.27 7.56 12.86
N GLN A 354 31.77 7.93 11.68
CA GLN A 354 31.20 8.97 10.81
C GLN A 354 29.79 8.62 10.30
N PHE A 355 29.41 7.34 10.18
CA PHE A 355 28.09 6.92 9.68
C PHE A 355 27.10 6.55 10.79
N GLY A 356 27.58 6.16 11.97
CA GLY A 356 26.72 5.81 13.12
C GLY A 356 25.85 4.55 12.91
N VAL A 357 26.23 3.67 11.98
CA VAL A 357 25.55 2.39 11.78
C VAL A 357 26.11 1.38 12.78
N LEU A 358 25.27 0.89 13.68
CA LEU A 358 25.69 0.00 14.77
C LEU A 358 25.83 -1.46 14.32
N ASN A 359 25.00 -1.88 13.36
CA ASN A 359 24.94 -3.27 12.93
C ASN A 359 24.97 -3.35 11.41
N VAL A 360 26.07 -3.86 10.88
CA VAL A 360 26.26 -4.09 9.45
C VAL A 360 26.45 -5.58 9.24
N GLN A 361 25.60 -6.16 8.38
CA GLN A 361 25.66 -7.58 8.04
C GLN A 361 25.87 -7.74 6.53
N TRP A 362 26.99 -8.35 6.17
CA TRP A 362 27.25 -8.87 4.83
C TRP A 362 26.92 -10.36 4.80
N LYS A 363 26.24 -10.80 3.75
CA LYS A 363 26.07 -12.22 3.43
C LYS A 363 26.38 -12.40 1.95
N ALA A 364 27.30 -13.32 1.64
CA ALA A 364 27.79 -13.57 0.28
C ALA A 364 26.68 -14.07 -0.65
#